data_AF-A0A520Y6J4-F1
#
_entry.id   AF-A0A520Y6J4-F1
#
_cell.length_a   1.000
_cell.length_b   1.000
_cell.length_c   1.000
_cell.angle_alpha   90.00
_cell.angle_beta   90.00
_cell.angle_gamma   90.00
#
_symmetry.space_group_name_H-M   'P 1'
#
loop_
_entity.id
_entity.type
_entity.pdbx_description
1 polymer ?
#
loop_
_entity_poly.entity_id
_entity_poly.type
_entity_poly.pdbx_seq_one_letter_code
_entity_poly.pdbx_strand_id
1 'polypeptide(L)'
;MTDTQTLRDAAMKNKAWPYEEARRLLKRRKPEGEPVVFETGYGPSGLPHIGTFTEVLRTTMVRHAYEELTGGAPTRLIAFSDDMDGLRKVPDNVPNKEMLAEHLGKPLSRIPNPFDSDHESFAAHNNAMLRQFLDDYGFDYEFVSASDKYNLGGFDEALKNVLRRNQDILDIMLPTLREERRATYSPILPVSPSTGRVLQVPVEVVDADAGTIAFEDEDGSRVEQSALGGNAKCQWKVDWAMRWVALGVDYEMYGKDLTDSGVQSGRIAKVLGGRKPEGKIYEMFL
;
A
#
# COMPACT_ATOMS: atom_id res chain seq x y z
N MET A 1 -42.25 -0.09 -4.80
CA MET A 1 -40.96 0.57 -5.12
C MET A 1 -40.75 1.62 -4.05
N THR A 2 -39.77 1.43 -3.19
CA THR A 2 -39.41 2.43 -2.17
C THR A 2 -38.77 3.62 -2.89
N ASP A 3 -39.26 4.83 -2.63
CA ASP A 3 -38.73 6.05 -3.24
C ASP A 3 -37.26 6.26 -2.82
N THR A 4 -36.39 6.62 -3.78
CA THR A 4 -34.95 6.85 -3.58
C THR A 4 -34.69 7.88 -2.47
N GLN A 5 -35.54 8.90 -2.35
CA GLN A 5 -35.45 9.88 -1.27
C GLN A 5 -35.73 9.25 0.11
N THR A 6 -36.69 8.32 0.19
CA THR A 6 -37.03 7.60 1.44
C THR A 6 -35.87 6.71 1.89
N LEU A 7 -35.20 6.02 0.95
CA LEU A 7 -34.02 5.21 1.25
C LEU A 7 -32.84 6.07 1.73
N ARG A 8 -32.61 7.21 1.09
CA ARG A 8 -31.57 8.16 1.48
C ARG A 8 -31.79 8.74 2.88
N ASP A 9 -33.02 9.10 3.21
CA ASP A 9 -33.37 9.61 4.54
C ASP A 9 -33.19 8.54 5.63
N ALA A 10 -33.52 7.28 5.32
CA ALA A 10 -33.28 6.16 6.21
C ALA A 10 -31.78 5.91 6.43
N ALA A 11 -30.98 5.90 5.36
CA ALA A 11 -29.52 5.77 5.40
C ALA A 11 -28.88 6.87 6.27
N MET A 12 -29.33 8.13 6.11
CA MET A 12 -28.83 9.26 6.88
C MET A 12 -29.03 9.10 8.40
N LYS A 13 -30.12 8.43 8.82
CA LYS A 13 -30.45 8.19 10.24
C LYS A 13 -29.93 6.84 10.76
N ASN A 14 -29.44 5.96 9.89
CA ASN A 14 -28.96 4.63 10.27
C ASN A 14 -27.71 4.72 11.15
N LYS A 15 -27.74 4.06 12.30
CA LYS A 15 -26.66 4.04 13.31
C LYS A 15 -25.69 2.86 13.15
N ALA A 16 -25.88 2.01 12.15
CA ALA A 16 -24.90 0.99 11.83
C ALA A 16 -23.57 1.65 11.47
N TRP A 17 -22.47 1.04 11.94
CA TRP A 17 -21.13 1.62 11.84
C TRP A 17 -20.70 2.03 10.41
N PRO A 18 -21.09 1.33 9.30
CA PRO A 18 -20.68 1.77 7.97
C PRO A 18 -21.25 3.14 7.59
N TYR A 19 -22.48 3.44 8.00
CA TYR A 19 -23.10 4.75 7.76
C TYR A 19 -22.48 5.85 8.64
N GLU A 20 -21.98 5.51 9.83
CA GLU A 20 -21.22 6.48 10.64
C GLU A 20 -19.91 6.87 9.97
N GLU A 21 -19.17 5.89 9.44
CA GLU A 21 -17.94 6.11 8.68
C GLU A 21 -18.22 6.88 7.38
N ALA A 22 -19.24 6.48 6.61
CA ALA A 22 -19.63 7.15 5.39
C ALA A 22 -20.07 8.62 5.63
N ARG A 23 -20.74 8.92 6.75
CA ARG A 23 -21.06 10.31 7.15
C ARG A 23 -19.82 11.13 7.53
N ARG A 24 -18.76 10.52 8.05
CA ARG A 24 -17.48 11.22 8.26
C ARG A 24 -16.83 11.51 6.92
N LEU A 25 -16.82 10.53 6.02
CA LEU A 25 -16.28 10.66 4.67
C LEU A 25 -17.00 11.75 3.86
N LEU A 26 -18.34 11.85 3.96
CA LEU A 26 -19.14 12.92 3.33
C LEU A 26 -18.69 14.36 3.67
N LYS A 27 -18.07 14.56 4.85
CA LYS A 27 -17.55 15.88 5.23
C LYS A 27 -16.30 16.27 4.42
N ARG A 28 -15.64 15.29 3.79
CA ARG A 28 -14.58 15.51 2.81
C ARG A 28 -15.23 15.72 1.45
N ARG A 29 -15.26 16.98 1.00
CA ARG A 29 -15.79 17.34 -0.31
C ARG A 29 -14.79 16.94 -1.39
N LYS A 30 -15.25 16.23 -2.41
CA LYS A 30 -14.58 16.09 -3.70
C LYS A 30 -15.25 17.00 -4.73
N PRO A 31 -14.54 17.41 -5.79
CA PRO A 31 -15.18 17.99 -6.97
C PRO A 31 -16.30 17.09 -7.49
N GLU A 32 -17.35 17.69 -8.04
CA GLU A 32 -18.49 16.95 -8.58
C GLU A 32 -18.03 16.03 -9.72
N GLY A 33 -18.47 14.77 -9.70
CA GLY A 33 -18.10 13.76 -10.69
C GLY A 33 -16.78 13.04 -10.44
N GLU A 34 -15.93 13.50 -9.52
CA GLU A 34 -14.73 12.75 -9.13
C GLU A 34 -15.09 11.58 -8.20
N PRO A 35 -14.57 10.37 -8.44
CA PRO A 35 -14.85 9.23 -7.59
C PRO A 35 -14.19 9.41 -6.22
N VAL A 36 -14.91 9.02 -5.17
CA VAL A 36 -14.29 8.77 -3.86
C VAL A 36 -13.51 7.47 -3.91
N VAL A 37 -12.23 7.54 -3.54
CA VAL A 37 -11.30 6.40 -3.65
C VAL A 37 -11.21 5.68 -2.31
N PHE A 38 -11.60 4.42 -2.32
CA PHE A 38 -11.44 3.47 -1.23
C PHE A 38 -10.22 2.59 -1.54
N GLU A 39 -9.47 2.19 -0.52
CA GLU A 39 -8.31 1.30 -0.67
C GLU A 39 -8.32 0.20 0.39
N THR A 40 -7.72 -0.93 0.02
CA THR A 40 -7.31 -2.04 0.90
C THR A 40 -5.93 -2.54 0.48
N GLY A 41 -5.16 -3.08 1.41
CA GLY A 41 -3.79 -3.57 1.18
C GLY A 41 -3.64 -5.07 1.33
N TYR A 42 -2.76 -5.66 0.52
CA TYR A 42 -2.38 -7.06 0.60
C TYR A 42 -0.88 -7.25 0.37
N GLY A 43 -0.21 -7.90 1.31
CA GLY A 43 1.18 -8.35 1.15
C GLY A 43 1.23 -9.77 0.58
N PRO A 44 1.61 -9.98 -0.70
CA PRO A 44 1.52 -11.26 -1.40
C PRO A 44 2.70 -12.19 -1.10
N SER A 45 3.11 -12.23 0.16
CA SER A 45 4.15 -13.14 0.69
C SER A 45 3.57 -14.47 1.21
N GLY A 46 2.25 -14.66 1.08
CA GLY A 46 1.53 -15.87 1.40
C GLY A 46 0.10 -15.78 0.88
N LEU A 47 -0.62 -16.89 0.86
CA LEU A 47 -1.99 -16.97 0.34
C LEU A 47 -2.95 -15.99 1.06
N PRO A 48 -3.95 -15.44 0.35
CA PRO A 48 -4.98 -14.61 0.99
C PRO A 48 -5.74 -15.43 2.02
N HIS A 49 -6.05 -14.81 3.17
CA HIS A 49 -6.78 -15.45 4.26
C HIS A 49 -8.04 -14.65 4.62
N ILE A 50 -8.83 -15.16 5.58
CA ILE A 50 -10.08 -14.52 5.99
C ILE A 50 -9.88 -13.07 6.46
N GLY A 51 -8.73 -12.76 7.05
CA GLY A 51 -8.32 -11.40 7.40
C GLY A 51 -8.33 -10.47 6.18
N THR A 52 -7.61 -10.82 5.11
CA THR A 52 -7.57 -10.08 3.84
C THR A 52 -8.98 -9.88 3.26
N PHE A 53 -9.77 -10.94 3.22
CA PHE A 53 -11.17 -10.87 2.77
C PHE A 53 -12.00 -9.88 3.59
N THR A 54 -11.89 -9.95 4.92
CA THR A 54 -12.69 -9.11 5.80
C THR A 54 -12.28 -7.64 5.75
N GLU A 55 -11.05 -7.32 5.32
CA GLU A 55 -10.65 -5.95 5.02
C GLU A 55 -11.44 -5.41 3.80
N VAL A 56 -11.43 -6.14 2.68
CA VAL A 56 -12.18 -5.78 1.47
C VAL A 56 -13.68 -5.71 1.73
N LEU A 57 -14.23 -6.68 2.47
CA LEU A 57 -15.64 -6.71 2.84
C LEU A 57 -16.04 -5.47 3.66
N ARG A 58 -15.30 -5.13 4.72
CA ARG A 58 -15.62 -3.99 5.58
C ARG A 58 -15.54 -2.68 4.81
N THR A 59 -14.51 -2.51 3.99
CA THR A 59 -14.38 -1.32 3.13
C THR A 59 -15.54 -1.22 2.15
N THR A 60 -15.96 -2.34 1.56
CA THR A 60 -17.13 -2.40 0.66
C THR A 60 -18.43 -2.02 1.38
N MET A 61 -18.62 -2.40 2.65
CA MET A 61 -19.78 -1.97 3.44
C MET A 61 -19.84 -0.45 3.60
N VAL A 62 -18.70 0.21 3.82
CA VAL A 62 -18.62 1.68 3.95
C VAL A 62 -18.83 2.35 2.60
N ARG A 63 -18.24 1.81 1.53
CA ARG A 63 -18.42 2.27 0.15
C ARG A 63 -19.91 2.24 -0.23
N HIS A 64 -20.59 1.14 0.02
CA HIS A 64 -22.02 1.01 -0.26
C HIS A 64 -22.86 2.00 0.56
N ALA A 65 -22.57 2.15 1.86
CA ALA A 65 -23.24 3.14 2.70
C ALA A 65 -23.02 4.57 2.18
N TYR A 66 -21.83 4.89 1.67
CA TYR A 66 -21.53 6.19 1.06
C TYR A 66 -22.35 6.44 -0.21
N GLU A 67 -22.44 5.45 -1.10
CA GLU A 67 -23.26 5.52 -2.31
C GLU A 67 -24.74 5.76 -1.98
N GLU A 68 -25.30 5.05 -1.01
CA GLU A 68 -26.68 5.27 -0.59
C GLU A 68 -26.92 6.67 -0.02
N LEU A 69 -26.00 7.18 0.81
CA LEU A 69 -26.12 8.52 1.41
C LEU A 69 -26.00 9.64 0.36
N THR A 70 -25.23 9.41 -0.70
CA THR A 70 -25.00 10.38 -1.77
C THR A 70 -26.02 10.31 -2.90
N GLY A 71 -26.77 9.20 -3.00
CA GLY A 71 -27.66 8.95 -4.13
C GLY A 71 -26.91 8.41 -5.35
N GLY A 72 -25.81 7.68 -5.14
CA GLY A 72 -25.02 7.05 -6.19
C GLY A 72 -23.85 7.89 -6.70
N ALA A 73 -23.18 8.67 -5.83
CA ALA A 73 -21.94 9.32 -6.23
C ALA A 73 -20.89 8.29 -6.66
N PRO A 74 -20.03 8.61 -7.64
CA PRO A 74 -19.04 7.67 -8.15
C PRO A 74 -18.03 7.29 -7.06
N THR A 75 -17.62 6.03 -7.08
CA THR A 75 -16.66 5.44 -6.14
C THR A 75 -15.71 4.52 -6.89
N ARG A 76 -14.52 4.31 -6.34
CA ARG A 76 -13.56 3.30 -6.78
C ARG A 76 -13.03 2.57 -5.56
N LEU A 77 -12.87 1.25 -5.64
CA LEU A 77 -12.21 0.45 -4.61
C LEU A 77 -10.93 -0.14 -5.18
N ILE A 78 -9.79 0.23 -4.61
CA ILE A 78 -8.48 -0.29 -4.98
C ILE A 78 -8.12 -1.45 -4.04
N ALA A 79 -7.87 -2.63 -4.61
CA ALA A 79 -7.18 -3.72 -3.92
C ALA A 79 -5.69 -3.67 -4.28
N PHE A 80 -4.89 -3.07 -3.41
CA PHE A 80 -3.48 -2.81 -3.67
C PHE A 80 -2.60 -3.97 -3.19
N SER A 81 -1.73 -4.47 -4.06
CA SER A 81 -0.77 -5.52 -3.75
C SER A 81 0.64 -4.95 -3.55
N ASP A 82 1.21 -5.16 -2.38
CA ASP A 82 2.58 -4.75 -2.03
C ASP A 82 3.65 -5.73 -2.59
N ASP A 83 3.47 -6.24 -3.81
CA ASP A 83 4.35 -7.23 -4.48
C ASP A 83 5.76 -6.74 -4.84
N MET A 84 6.07 -5.48 -4.58
CA MET A 84 7.43 -4.93 -4.67
C MET A 84 8.22 -5.10 -3.36
N ASP A 85 7.58 -5.53 -2.27
CA ASP A 85 8.27 -5.80 -1.01
C ASP A 85 9.30 -6.93 -1.13
N GLY A 86 10.42 -6.78 -0.43
CA GLY A 86 11.44 -7.82 -0.33
C GLY A 86 10.97 -9.00 0.53
N LEU A 87 11.19 -10.25 0.10
CA LEU A 87 10.88 -11.44 0.89
C LEU A 87 11.73 -11.48 2.17
N ARG A 88 11.12 -11.22 3.33
CA ARG A 88 11.83 -11.12 4.62
C ARG A 88 12.21 -12.46 5.23
N LYS A 89 11.35 -13.47 5.06
CA LYS A 89 11.52 -14.83 5.57
C LYS A 89 10.76 -15.79 4.67
N VAL A 90 11.19 -17.05 4.62
CA VAL A 90 10.46 -18.10 3.92
C VAL A 90 9.20 -18.46 4.72
N PRO A 91 7.98 -18.41 4.14
CA PRO A 91 6.78 -18.83 4.83
C PRO A 91 6.77 -20.35 5.09
N ASP A 92 6.19 -20.76 6.21
CA ASP A 92 6.16 -22.18 6.58
C ASP A 92 5.11 -22.99 5.80
N ASN A 93 4.13 -22.31 5.21
CA ASN A 93 2.98 -22.90 4.54
C ASN A 93 3.09 -22.88 3.01
N VAL A 94 4.30 -22.73 2.46
CA VAL A 94 4.54 -22.76 1.01
C VAL A 94 5.49 -23.92 0.63
N PRO A 95 5.32 -24.51 -0.57
CA PRO A 95 6.26 -25.48 -1.13
C PRO A 95 7.62 -24.84 -1.49
N ASN A 96 8.60 -25.68 -1.87
CA ASN A 96 9.90 -25.26 -2.43
C ASN A 96 10.66 -24.22 -1.56
N LYS A 97 10.74 -24.48 -0.25
CA LYS A 97 11.30 -23.56 0.75
C LYS A 97 12.78 -23.28 0.53
N GLU A 98 13.55 -24.28 0.11
CA GLU A 98 14.98 -24.16 -0.17
C GLU A 98 15.22 -23.16 -1.31
N MET A 99 14.43 -23.24 -2.39
CA MET A 99 14.49 -22.26 -3.48
C MET A 99 14.16 -20.85 -2.97
N LEU A 100 13.07 -20.69 -2.20
CA LEU A 100 12.70 -19.37 -1.67
C LEU A 100 13.79 -18.75 -0.76
N ALA A 101 14.54 -19.58 -0.03
CA ALA A 101 15.64 -19.11 0.81
C ALA A 101 16.75 -18.41 0.01
N GLU A 102 17.01 -18.85 -1.22
CA GLU A 102 17.99 -18.22 -2.13
C GLU A 102 17.55 -16.83 -2.60
N HIS A 103 16.24 -16.56 -2.56
CA HIS A 103 15.62 -15.32 -3.04
C HIS A 103 15.24 -14.33 -1.91
N LEU A 104 15.67 -14.56 -0.67
CA LEU A 104 15.44 -13.61 0.43
C LEU A 104 15.87 -12.18 0.04
N GLY A 105 15.11 -11.19 0.49
CA GLY A 105 15.34 -9.77 0.19
C GLY A 105 14.97 -9.33 -1.23
N LYS A 106 14.77 -10.23 -2.19
CA LYS A 106 14.30 -9.86 -3.54
C LYS A 106 12.81 -9.48 -3.52
N PRO A 107 12.35 -8.56 -4.39
CA PRO A 107 10.94 -8.24 -4.53
C PRO A 107 10.09 -9.48 -4.82
N LEU A 108 8.95 -9.66 -4.16
CA LEU A 108 8.09 -10.85 -4.30
C LEU A 108 7.66 -11.10 -5.76
N SER A 109 7.45 -10.03 -6.53
CA SER A 109 7.18 -10.05 -7.97
C SER A 109 8.32 -10.59 -8.83
N ARG A 110 9.54 -10.66 -8.30
CA ARG A 110 10.76 -11.11 -8.99
C ARG A 110 11.28 -12.45 -8.46
N ILE A 111 10.51 -13.14 -7.62
CA ILE A 111 10.85 -14.46 -7.08
C ILE A 111 10.15 -15.54 -7.91
N PRO A 112 10.83 -16.62 -8.33
CA PRO A 112 10.19 -17.73 -9.01
C PRO A 112 9.00 -18.26 -8.22
N ASN A 113 7.95 -18.68 -8.93
CA ASN A 113 6.77 -19.22 -8.30
C ASN A 113 7.09 -20.55 -7.58
N PRO A 114 6.88 -20.67 -6.26
CA PRO A 114 7.12 -21.92 -5.55
C PRO A 114 6.01 -22.95 -5.76
N PHE A 115 4.83 -22.55 -6.24
CA PHE A 115 3.65 -23.42 -6.36
C PHE A 115 3.60 -24.18 -7.70
N ASP A 116 2.85 -25.27 -7.73
CA ASP A 116 2.56 -26.04 -8.94
C ASP A 116 1.50 -25.34 -9.80
N SER A 117 1.88 -24.23 -10.44
CA SER A 117 1.03 -23.44 -11.32
C SER A 117 1.88 -22.61 -12.30
N ASP A 118 1.31 -22.26 -13.44
CA ASP A 118 2.02 -21.53 -14.51
C ASP A 118 2.18 -20.01 -14.27
N HIS A 119 1.90 -19.53 -13.05
CA HIS A 119 2.07 -18.11 -12.71
C HIS A 119 3.55 -17.70 -12.72
N GLU A 120 3.82 -16.50 -13.21
CA GLU A 120 5.18 -16.02 -13.53
C GLU A 120 6.08 -15.84 -12.31
N SER A 121 5.51 -15.57 -11.13
CA SER A 121 6.25 -15.29 -9.90
C SER A 121 5.48 -15.68 -8.65
N PHE A 122 6.17 -15.70 -7.50
CA PHE A 122 5.58 -15.96 -6.21
C PHE A 122 4.43 -14.98 -5.90
N ALA A 123 4.64 -13.68 -6.15
CA ALA A 123 3.57 -12.70 -6.00
C ALA A 123 2.46 -12.89 -7.03
N ALA A 124 2.78 -13.23 -8.30
CA ALA A 124 1.77 -13.41 -9.33
C ALA A 124 0.78 -14.53 -8.98
N HIS A 125 1.25 -15.66 -8.43
CA HIS A 125 0.39 -16.72 -7.93
C HIS A 125 -0.52 -16.22 -6.81
N ASN A 126 0.06 -15.60 -5.76
CA ASN A 126 -0.69 -15.13 -4.61
C ASN A 126 -1.72 -14.03 -4.98
N ASN A 127 -1.35 -13.13 -5.90
CA ASN A 127 -2.24 -12.10 -6.45
C ASN A 127 -3.38 -12.72 -7.27
N ALA A 128 -3.11 -13.73 -8.08
CA ALA A 128 -4.16 -14.46 -8.80
C ALA A 128 -5.14 -15.12 -7.82
N MET A 129 -4.63 -15.71 -6.74
CA MET A 129 -5.47 -16.29 -5.70
C MET A 129 -6.32 -15.25 -4.97
N LEU A 130 -5.76 -14.08 -4.66
CA LEU A 130 -6.55 -12.98 -4.10
C LEU A 130 -7.67 -12.57 -5.05
N ARG A 131 -7.33 -12.32 -6.32
CA ARG A 131 -8.31 -11.86 -7.32
C ARG A 131 -9.44 -12.86 -7.51
N GLN A 132 -9.10 -14.13 -7.69
CA GLN A 132 -10.11 -15.20 -7.78
C GLN A 132 -11.01 -15.22 -6.54
N PHE A 133 -10.43 -15.14 -5.35
CA PHE A 133 -11.20 -15.13 -4.11
C PHE A 133 -12.13 -13.91 -4.00
N LEU A 134 -11.73 -12.74 -4.48
CA LEU A 134 -12.61 -11.57 -4.51
C LEU A 134 -13.69 -11.69 -5.60
N ASP A 135 -13.34 -12.20 -6.77
CA ASP A 135 -14.23 -12.37 -7.91
C ASP A 135 -15.35 -13.39 -7.60
N ASP A 136 -15.02 -14.49 -6.92
CA ASP A 136 -15.98 -15.54 -6.51
C ASP A 136 -17.07 -15.01 -5.57
N TYR A 137 -16.80 -13.92 -4.85
CA TYR A 137 -17.75 -13.26 -3.96
C TYR A 137 -18.39 -12.00 -4.57
N GLY A 138 -18.07 -11.68 -5.83
CA GLY A 138 -18.66 -10.58 -6.58
C GLY A 138 -18.26 -9.20 -6.10
N PHE A 139 -17.05 -9.04 -5.55
CA PHE A 139 -16.53 -7.70 -5.22
C PHE A 139 -16.28 -6.91 -6.50
N ASP A 140 -16.69 -5.64 -6.50
CA ASP A 140 -16.31 -4.66 -7.51
C ASP A 140 -15.06 -3.91 -7.04
N TYR A 141 -13.92 -4.16 -7.68
CA TYR A 141 -12.63 -3.58 -7.30
C TYR A 141 -11.70 -3.43 -8.50
N GLU A 142 -10.70 -2.56 -8.33
CA GLU A 142 -9.56 -2.39 -9.21
C GLU A 142 -8.32 -2.98 -8.54
N PHE A 143 -7.74 -4.02 -9.13
CA PHE A 143 -6.48 -4.56 -8.66
C PHE A 143 -5.31 -3.66 -9.10
N VAL A 144 -4.43 -3.31 -8.16
CA VAL A 144 -3.23 -2.51 -8.44
C VAL A 144 -2.00 -3.20 -7.88
N SER A 145 -1.02 -3.49 -8.74
CA SER A 145 0.30 -4.00 -8.35
C SER A 145 1.26 -2.86 -8.01
N ALA A 146 1.93 -2.93 -6.87
CA ALA A 146 3.02 -2.02 -6.53
C ALA A 146 4.17 -2.13 -7.55
N SER A 147 4.54 -3.34 -7.94
CA SER A 147 5.62 -3.60 -8.88
C SER A 147 5.33 -2.96 -10.23
N ASP A 148 4.10 -3.04 -10.74
CA ASP A 148 3.72 -2.32 -11.98
C ASP A 148 3.81 -0.81 -11.80
N LYS A 149 3.28 -0.26 -10.70
CA LYS A 149 3.33 1.19 -10.44
C LYS A 149 4.75 1.72 -10.33
N TYR A 150 5.66 0.95 -9.72
CA TYR A 150 7.07 1.31 -9.61
C TYR A 150 7.81 1.13 -10.95
N ASN A 151 7.70 -0.04 -11.59
CA ASN A 151 8.47 -0.38 -12.79
C ASN A 151 8.04 0.45 -14.02
N LEU A 152 6.74 0.75 -14.15
CA LEU A 152 6.20 1.51 -15.29
C LEU A 152 6.19 3.03 -15.06
N GLY A 153 6.80 3.49 -13.95
CA GLY A 153 6.92 4.92 -13.62
C GLY A 153 5.64 5.59 -13.12
N GLY A 154 4.57 4.81 -12.83
CA GLY A 154 3.32 5.32 -12.27
C GLY A 154 3.47 5.98 -10.89
N PHE A 155 4.56 5.71 -10.17
CA PHE A 155 4.93 6.38 -8.92
C PHE A 155 6.13 7.33 -9.03
N ASP A 156 6.70 7.55 -10.20
CA ASP A 156 7.96 8.32 -10.32
C ASP A 156 7.82 9.75 -9.77
N GLU A 157 6.76 10.48 -10.11
CA GLU A 157 6.55 11.84 -9.59
C GLU A 157 6.26 11.86 -8.09
N ALA A 158 5.57 10.85 -7.57
CA ALA A 158 5.34 10.70 -6.14
C ALA A 158 6.66 10.40 -5.41
N LEU A 159 7.52 9.57 -6.00
CA LEU A 159 8.83 9.23 -5.46
C LEU A 159 9.78 10.43 -5.47
N LYS A 160 9.80 11.23 -6.54
CA LYS A 160 10.52 12.51 -6.56
C LYS A 160 10.07 13.44 -5.44
N ASN A 161 8.76 13.51 -5.16
CA ASN A 161 8.26 14.29 -4.03
C ASN A 161 8.75 13.75 -2.68
N VAL A 162 8.81 12.42 -2.50
CA VAL A 162 9.44 11.79 -1.33
C VAL A 162 10.90 12.20 -1.21
N LEU A 163 11.67 12.16 -2.31
CA LEU A 163 13.08 12.58 -2.33
C LEU A 163 13.24 14.06 -1.94
N ARG A 164 12.41 14.96 -2.48
CA ARG A 164 12.42 16.40 -2.12
C ARG A 164 12.10 16.63 -0.64
N ARG A 165 11.28 15.76 -0.06
CA ARG A 165 10.83 15.82 1.34
C ARG A 165 11.59 14.86 2.26
N ASN A 166 12.72 14.32 1.81
CA ASN A 166 13.43 13.27 2.53
C ASN A 166 13.76 13.66 3.97
N GLN A 167 14.26 14.88 4.21
CA GLN A 167 14.57 15.34 5.56
C GLN A 167 13.32 15.50 6.44
N ASP A 168 12.25 16.08 5.92
CA ASP A 168 10.97 16.23 6.65
C ASP A 168 10.42 14.85 7.08
N ILE A 169 10.61 13.81 6.26
CA ILE A 169 10.23 12.43 6.54
C ILE A 169 11.15 11.81 7.61
N LEU A 170 12.46 12.02 7.51
CA LEU A 170 13.43 11.58 8.50
C LEU A 170 13.11 12.18 9.89
N ASP A 171 12.76 13.46 9.96
CA ASP A 171 12.39 14.14 11.21
C ASP A 171 11.13 13.56 11.87
N ILE A 172 10.22 12.98 11.07
CA ILE A 172 9.06 12.23 11.57
C ILE A 172 9.48 10.85 12.09
N MET A 173 10.33 10.17 11.33
CA MET A 173 10.58 8.74 11.50
C MET A 173 11.67 8.43 12.51
N LEU A 174 12.81 9.12 12.46
CA LEU A 174 13.96 8.86 13.33
C LEU A 174 13.60 8.87 14.83
N PRO A 175 12.79 9.81 15.36
CA PRO A 175 12.42 9.79 16.78
C PRO A 175 11.64 8.54 17.22
N THR A 176 11.04 7.81 16.28
CA THR A 176 10.25 6.59 16.55
C THR A 176 11.10 5.32 16.57
N LEU A 177 12.38 5.42 16.19
CA LEU A 177 13.26 4.28 15.98
C LEU A 177 14.30 4.17 17.11
N ARG A 178 14.73 2.93 17.38
CA ARG A 178 15.86 2.64 18.28
C ARG A 178 17.17 3.08 17.62
N GLU A 179 18.20 3.32 18.44
CA GLU A 179 19.51 3.83 18.01
C GLU A 179 20.11 3.08 16.81
N GLU A 180 20.19 1.75 16.88
CA GLU A 180 20.71 0.91 15.79
C GLU A 180 19.97 1.10 14.47
N ARG A 181 18.63 1.24 14.54
CA ARG A 181 17.79 1.47 13.36
C ARG A 181 17.85 2.90 12.87
N ARG A 182 18.07 3.89 13.75
CA ARG A 182 18.22 5.30 13.35
C ARG A 182 19.43 5.50 12.45
N ALA A 183 20.53 4.81 12.73
CA ALA A 183 21.76 4.92 11.94
C ALA A 183 21.62 4.36 10.51
N THR A 184 20.69 3.43 10.29
CA THR A 184 20.52 2.70 9.03
C THR A 184 19.21 3.00 8.31
N TYR A 185 18.35 3.85 8.89
CA TYR A 185 17.04 4.12 8.34
C TYR A 185 17.12 5.04 7.12
N SER A 186 16.44 4.63 6.05
CA SER A 186 16.18 5.45 4.89
C SER A 186 14.70 5.39 4.51
N PRO A 187 14.09 6.52 4.10
CA PRO A 187 12.75 6.55 3.49
C PRO A 187 12.69 5.77 2.17
N ILE A 188 13.82 5.60 1.48
CA ILE A 188 13.95 4.93 0.19
C ILE A 188 14.81 3.68 0.35
N LEU A 189 14.35 2.57 -0.22
CA LEU A 189 15.02 1.28 -0.21
C LEU A 189 15.49 0.97 -1.64
N PRO A 190 16.79 1.11 -1.95
CA PRO A 190 17.29 0.83 -3.28
C PRO A 190 17.22 -0.68 -3.57
N VAL A 191 17.00 -1.01 -4.83
CA VAL A 191 17.22 -2.37 -5.32
C VAL A 191 18.67 -2.47 -5.75
N SER A 192 19.43 -3.38 -5.12
CA SER A 192 20.81 -3.65 -5.47
C SER A 192 20.92 -4.03 -6.96
N PRO A 193 21.78 -3.37 -7.75
CA PRO A 193 22.02 -3.75 -9.12
C PRO A 193 22.81 -5.07 -9.23
N SER A 194 23.57 -5.44 -8.20
CA SER A 194 24.39 -6.66 -8.19
C SER A 194 23.58 -7.90 -7.80
N THR A 195 22.64 -7.79 -6.85
CA THR A 195 21.90 -8.95 -6.31
C THR A 195 20.40 -8.92 -6.58
N GLY A 196 19.84 -7.77 -6.94
CA GLY A 196 18.40 -7.56 -7.09
C GLY A 196 17.62 -7.53 -5.77
N ARG A 197 18.29 -7.46 -4.62
CA ARG A 197 17.66 -7.38 -3.30
C ARG A 197 17.24 -5.94 -2.97
N VAL A 198 16.13 -5.79 -2.25
CA VAL A 198 15.71 -4.52 -1.66
C VAL A 198 16.54 -4.27 -0.40
N LEU A 199 17.39 -3.25 -0.44
CA LEU A 199 18.35 -2.96 0.61
C LEU A 199 17.75 -2.04 1.69
N GLN A 200 18.14 -2.30 2.94
CA GLN A 200 17.85 -1.43 4.09
C GLN A 200 19.15 -0.79 4.58
N VAL A 201 19.64 0.16 3.80
CA VAL A 201 20.90 0.88 4.02
C VAL A 201 20.63 2.39 4.08
N PRO A 202 21.54 3.20 4.66
CA PRO A 202 21.51 4.64 4.47
C PRO A 202 21.53 5.00 2.98
N VAL A 203 20.77 6.02 2.60
CA VAL A 203 20.70 6.52 1.23
C VAL A 203 20.91 8.03 1.22
N GLU A 204 21.81 8.47 0.35
CA GLU A 204 22.01 9.88 0.01
C GLU A 204 21.09 10.23 -1.17
N VAL A 205 20.30 11.31 -1.02
CA VAL A 205 19.57 11.89 -2.15
C VAL A 205 20.51 12.84 -2.89
N VAL A 206 20.98 12.41 -4.07
CA VAL A 206 21.94 13.18 -4.88
C VAL A 206 21.21 14.26 -5.69
N ASP A 207 20.11 13.89 -6.33
CA ASP A 207 19.24 14.81 -7.07
C ASP A 207 17.78 14.32 -6.99
N ALA A 208 16.94 15.07 -6.28
CA ALA A 208 15.55 14.69 -6.06
C ALA A 208 14.67 14.80 -7.34
N ASP A 209 14.99 15.71 -8.26
CA ASP A 209 14.20 15.94 -9.47
C ASP A 209 14.56 14.97 -10.59
N ALA A 210 15.85 14.63 -10.71
CA ALA A 210 16.32 13.54 -11.56
C ALA A 210 16.01 12.15 -10.97
N GLY A 211 15.75 12.09 -9.66
CA GLY A 211 15.51 10.84 -8.94
C GLY A 211 16.80 10.06 -8.68
N THR A 212 17.95 10.72 -8.59
CA THR A 212 19.26 10.10 -8.37
C THR A 212 19.54 9.93 -6.89
N ILE A 213 19.92 8.71 -6.51
CA ILE A 213 20.31 8.34 -5.14
C ILE A 213 21.67 7.65 -5.13
N ALA A 214 22.38 7.73 -4.01
CA ALA A 214 23.60 6.98 -3.78
C ALA A 214 23.55 6.19 -2.46
N PHE A 215 24.16 5.01 -2.47
CA PHE A 215 24.21 4.09 -1.31
C PHE A 215 25.41 3.15 -1.42
N GLU A 216 25.71 2.43 -0.34
CA GLU A 216 26.69 1.35 -0.33
C GLU A 216 25.98 0.02 -0.63
N ASP A 217 26.39 -0.69 -1.69
CA ASP A 217 25.84 -2.00 -2.06
C ASP A 217 26.42 -3.11 -1.17
N GLU A 218 25.92 -4.34 -1.31
CA GLU A 218 26.30 -5.47 -0.47
C GLU A 218 27.79 -5.86 -0.55
N ASP A 219 28.50 -5.45 -1.62
CA ASP A 219 29.95 -5.65 -1.79
C ASP A 219 30.80 -4.49 -1.23
N GLY A 220 30.17 -3.47 -0.63
CA GLY A 220 30.83 -2.28 -0.09
C GLY A 220 31.12 -1.19 -1.12
N SER A 221 30.73 -1.38 -2.38
CA SER A 221 30.91 -0.34 -3.40
C SER A 221 29.87 0.77 -3.27
N ARG A 222 30.27 2.03 -3.53
CA ARG A 222 29.32 3.14 -3.65
C ARG A 222 28.64 3.06 -5.00
N VAL A 223 27.32 2.87 -5.00
CA VAL A 223 26.47 2.87 -6.17
C VAL A 223 25.72 4.20 -6.24
N GLU A 224 25.66 4.79 -7.42
CA GLU A 224 24.81 5.93 -7.76
C GLU A 224 23.87 5.52 -8.89
N GLN A 225 22.57 5.54 -8.65
CA GLN A 225 21.55 5.08 -9.59
C GLN A 225 20.26 5.88 -9.47
N SER A 226 19.35 5.66 -10.42
CA SER A 226 17.99 6.18 -10.29
C SER A 226 17.21 5.41 -9.21
N ALA A 227 16.40 6.11 -8.43
CA ALA A 227 15.36 5.54 -7.57
C ALA A 227 14.08 5.23 -8.35
N LEU A 228 13.93 5.77 -9.57
CA LEU A 228 12.74 5.68 -10.41
C LEU A 228 12.73 4.37 -11.23
N GLY A 229 11.59 4.07 -11.85
CA GLY A 229 11.47 2.91 -12.76
C GLY A 229 11.72 1.55 -12.10
N GLY A 230 11.34 1.42 -10.82
CA GLY A 230 11.46 0.16 -10.07
C GLY A 230 12.87 -0.21 -9.61
N ASN A 231 13.80 0.74 -9.67
CA ASN A 231 15.16 0.60 -9.15
C ASN A 231 15.27 0.91 -7.65
N ALA A 232 14.23 1.46 -7.05
CA ALA A 232 14.05 1.57 -5.61
C ALA A 232 12.56 1.46 -5.27
N LYS A 233 12.26 1.28 -3.98
CA LYS A 233 10.91 1.46 -3.44
C LYS A 233 10.93 2.26 -2.16
N CYS A 234 9.81 2.85 -1.77
CA CYS A 234 9.70 3.51 -0.47
C CYS A 234 9.73 2.48 0.66
N GLN A 235 10.25 2.87 1.81
CA GLN A 235 10.08 2.12 3.05
C GLN A 235 8.59 2.10 3.41
N TRP A 236 8.06 0.96 3.86
CA TRP A 236 6.61 0.70 3.93
C TRP A 236 5.73 1.81 4.56
N LYS A 237 6.15 2.53 5.61
CA LYS A 237 5.34 3.64 6.18
C LYS A 237 5.32 4.87 5.27
N VAL A 238 6.44 5.10 4.58
CA VAL A 238 6.58 6.15 3.57
C VAL A 238 5.83 5.74 2.31
N ASP A 239 5.92 4.46 1.92
CA ASP A 239 5.22 3.87 0.78
C ASP A 239 3.71 4.00 0.95
N TRP A 240 3.18 3.64 2.12
CA TRP A 240 1.77 3.76 2.44
C TRP A 240 1.27 5.21 2.36
N ALA A 241 2.04 6.15 2.93
CA ALA A 241 1.73 7.57 2.85
C ALA A 241 1.81 8.11 1.41
N MET A 242 2.83 7.73 0.65
CA MET A 242 3.01 8.11 -0.74
C MET A 242 1.85 7.58 -1.59
N ARG A 243 1.46 6.32 -1.39
CA ARG A 243 0.33 5.66 -2.05
C ARG A 243 -0.97 6.42 -1.82
N TRP A 244 -1.27 6.81 -0.59
CA TRP A 244 -2.45 7.65 -0.30
C TRP A 244 -2.49 8.93 -1.10
N VAL A 245 -1.36 9.63 -1.22
CA VAL A 245 -1.27 10.88 -1.97
C VAL A 245 -1.34 10.64 -3.47
N ALA A 246 -0.58 9.67 -3.98
CA ALA A 246 -0.45 9.39 -5.41
C ALA A 246 -1.74 8.83 -6.02
N LEU A 247 -2.46 7.97 -5.28
CA LEU A 247 -3.72 7.36 -5.72
C LEU A 247 -4.96 8.17 -5.30
N GLY A 248 -4.77 9.24 -4.51
CA GLY A 248 -5.86 10.12 -4.06
C GLY A 248 -6.85 9.42 -3.11
N VAL A 249 -6.35 8.52 -2.27
CA VAL A 249 -7.15 7.66 -1.37
C VAL A 249 -7.89 8.51 -0.34
N ASP A 250 -9.20 8.31 -0.26
CA ASP A 250 -10.09 9.05 0.62
C ASP A 250 -10.49 8.25 1.86
N TYR A 251 -10.56 6.93 1.72
CA TYR A 251 -10.93 6.01 2.78
C TYR A 251 -10.09 4.73 2.76
N GLU A 252 -9.44 4.41 3.88
CA GLU A 252 -8.80 3.10 4.08
C GLU A 252 -8.88 2.68 5.54
N MET A 253 -9.25 1.42 5.76
CA MET A 253 -9.27 0.79 7.08
C MET A 253 -7.99 -0.01 7.27
N TYR A 254 -7.57 -0.19 8.53
CA TYR A 254 -6.41 -1.02 8.84
C TYR A 254 -6.51 -1.67 10.22
N GLY A 255 -5.81 -2.77 10.39
CA GLY A 255 -5.76 -3.52 11.65
C GLY A 255 -5.18 -2.71 12.81
N LYS A 256 -5.60 -3.06 14.03
CA LYS A 256 -5.15 -2.41 15.27
C LYS A 256 -3.63 -2.43 15.46
N ASP A 257 -2.97 -3.48 15.01
CA ASP A 257 -1.51 -3.63 15.01
C ASP A 257 -0.79 -2.54 14.19
N LEU A 258 -1.49 -1.91 13.24
CA LEU A 258 -0.96 -0.85 12.39
C LEU A 258 -1.25 0.57 12.92
N THR A 259 -1.83 0.73 14.12
CA THR A 259 -2.26 2.04 14.65
C THR A 259 -1.15 3.09 14.64
N ASP A 260 -0.01 2.79 15.26
CA ASP A 260 1.13 3.73 15.34
C ASP A 260 1.70 4.04 13.95
N SER A 261 1.66 3.06 13.06
CA SER A 261 2.12 3.18 11.69
C SER A 261 1.20 4.08 10.87
N GLY A 262 -0.11 3.97 11.06
CA GLY A 262 -1.10 4.86 10.47
C GLY A 262 -1.03 6.30 11.01
N VAL A 263 -0.50 6.50 12.22
CA VAL A 263 -0.20 7.85 12.73
C VAL A 263 1.00 8.46 12.00
N GLN A 264 2.12 7.73 11.90
CA GLN A 264 3.31 8.26 11.22
C GLN A 264 3.07 8.47 9.72
N SER A 265 2.44 7.50 9.04
CA SER A 265 2.09 7.62 7.61
C SER A 265 1.16 8.80 7.37
N GLY A 266 0.27 9.12 8.31
CA GLY A 266 -0.58 10.31 8.22
C GLY A 266 0.17 11.63 8.31
N ARG A 267 1.22 11.68 9.15
CA ARG A 267 2.13 12.85 9.23
C ARG A 267 2.94 12.99 7.94
N ILE A 268 3.43 11.87 7.40
CA ILE A 268 4.17 11.83 6.13
C ILE A 268 3.28 12.28 4.97
N ALA A 269 2.05 11.79 4.87
CA ALA A 269 1.11 12.19 3.82
C ALA A 269 0.88 13.71 3.80
N LYS A 270 0.83 14.35 4.97
CA LYS A 270 0.76 15.82 5.10
C LYS A 270 2.01 16.51 4.57
N VAL A 271 3.20 16.00 4.89
CA VAL A 271 4.48 16.51 4.35
C VAL A 271 4.54 16.37 2.82
N LEU A 272 3.99 15.28 2.29
CA LEU A 272 3.88 15.04 0.85
C LEU A 272 2.79 15.88 0.16
N GLY A 273 2.09 16.76 0.89
CA GLY A 273 1.08 17.67 0.35
C GLY A 273 -0.34 17.09 0.26
N GLY A 274 -0.54 15.87 0.74
CA GLY A 274 -1.85 15.22 0.82
C GLY A 274 -2.46 15.23 2.21
N ARG A 275 -3.46 14.38 2.40
CA ARG A 275 -4.15 14.20 3.68
C ARG A 275 -4.33 12.71 3.94
N LYS A 276 -4.13 12.28 5.18
CA LYS A 276 -4.46 10.92 5.62
C LYS A 276 -5.94 10.59 5.28
N PRO A 277 -6.25 9.42 4.69
CA PRO A 277 -7.62 8.96 4.46
C PRO A 277 -8.48 8.99 5.74
N GLU A 278 -9.81 9.08 5.61
CA GLU A 278 -10.69 8.64 6.71
C GLU A 278 -10.54 7.13 6.86
N GLY A 279 -10.88 6.61 8.03
CA GLY A 279 -10.76 5.18 8.23
C GLY A 279 -11.19 4.78 9.63
N LYS A 280 -11.33 3.47 9.80
CA LYS A 280 -11.64 2.83 11.06
C LYS A 280 -10.58 1.77 11.35
N ILE A 281 -10.10 1.77 12.59
CA ILE A 281 -9.25 0.69 13.10
C ILE A 281 -10.14 -0.51 13.41
N TYR A 282 -9.81 -1.68 12.85
CA TYR A 282 -10.53 -2.92 13.12
C TYR A 282 -9.68 -3.90 13.95
N GLU A 283 -10.36 -4.77 14.69
CA GLU A 283 -9.72 -5.87 15.42
C GLU A 283 -9.44 -7.05 14.48
N MET A 284 -8.39 -7.82 14.76
CA MET A 284 -8.06 -9.00 13.96
C MET A 284 -9.12 -10.09 14.11
N PHE A 285 -9.35 -10.83 13.03
CA PHE A 285 -10.03 -12.12 13.10
C PHE A 285 -9.07 -13.09 13.80
N LEU A 286 -9.43 -13.56 14.99
CA LEU A 286 -8.69 -14.58 15.74
C LEU A 286 -9.09 -15.98 15.25
#